data_AF-A0A1V5UH97-F1
#
_entry.id   AF-A0A1V5UH97-F1
#
_cell.length_a   1.000
_cell.length_b   1.000
_cell.length_c   1.000
_cell.angle_alpha   90.00
_cell.angle_beta   90.00
_cell.angle_gamma   90.00
#
_symmetry.space_group_name_H-M   'P 1'
#
loop_
_entity.id
_entity.type
_entity.pdbx_description
1 polymer ?
#
loop_
_entity_poly.entity_id
_entity_poly.type
_entity_poly.pdbx_seq_one_letter_code
_entity_poly.pdbx_strand_id
1 'polypeptide(L)'
;MKSKLKEKMKELGMTQAELAEKIGVSWPTMSRIANRGFCSKKLIDRCTAALGCNAEEIGLYVKNEYDDKLDAIGVISKTLEPFDAITARAILKAAVQLSGIGD
;
A
#
# COMPACT_ATOMS: atom_id res chain seq x y z
N MET A 1 6.51 1.80 3.52
CA MET A 1 5.83 2.81 2.65
C MET A 1 4.64 3.39 3.40
N LYS A 2 4.55 4.73 3.51
CA LYS A 2 3.35 5.40 4.05
C LYS A 2 2.29 5.53 2.95
N SER A 3 1.03 5.25 3.28
CA SER A 3 -0.09 5.43 2.34
C SER A 3 -0.36 6.92 2.08
N LYS A 4 -0.60 7.29 0.82
CA LYS A 4 -1.09 8.62 0.42
C LYS A 4 -2.61 8.75 0.48
N LEU A 5 -3.30 7.67 0.89
CA LEU A 5 -4.76 7.61 0.95
C LEU A 5 -5.36 8.75 1.80
N LYS A 6 -4.72 9.11 2.92
CA LYS A 6 -5.18 10.20 3.80
C LYS A 6 -5.11 11.56 3.14
N GLU A 7 -4.07 11.80 2.35
CA GLU A 7 -3.90 13.06 1.63
C GLU A 7 -4.98 13.18 0.55
N LYS A 8 -5.19 12.12 -0.24
CA LYS A 8 -6.24 12.10 -1.27
C LYS A 8 -7.64 12.26 -0.70
N MET A 9 -7.94 11.60 0.44
CA MET A 9 -9.21 11.80 1.13
C MET A 9 -9.41 13.25 1.57
N LYS A 10 -8.35 13.90 2.07
CA LYS A 10 -8.40 15.31 2.48
C LYS A 10 -8.65 16.25 1.28
N GLU A 11 -8.01 16.00 0.15
CA GLU A 11 -8.24 16.74 -1.10
C GLU A 11 -9.70 16.62 -1.57
N LEU A 12 -10.31 15.45 -1.37
CA LEU A 12 -11.71 15.18 -1.72
C LEU A 12 -12.71 15.55 -0.62
N GLY A 13 -12.26 16.12 0.51
CA GLY A 13 -13.12 16.47 1.64
C GLY A 13 -13.79 15.26 2.30
N MET A 14 -13.23 14.06 2.15
CA MET A 14 -13.80 12.80 2.61
C MET A 14 -13.14 12.33 3.91
N THR A 15 -13.93 11.75 4.82
CA THR A 15 -13.37 11.13 6.04
C THR A 15 -13.09 9.64 5.84
N GLN A 16 -12.31 9.04 6.75
CA GLN A 16 -12.12 7.60 6.76
C GLN A 16 -13.42 6.82 6.98
N ALA A 17 -14.37 7.36 7.76
CA ALA A 17 -15.65 6.71 7.99
C ALA A 17 -16.50 6.70 6.73
N GLU A 18 -16.56 7.85 6.04
CA GLU A 18 -17.28 8.00 4.75
C GLU A 18 -16.73 7.04 3.70
N LEU A 19 -15.39 6.98 3.56
CA LEU A 19 -14.78 6.05 2.61
C LEU A 19 -15.05 4.59 3.01
N ALA A 20 -14.98 4.26 4.31
CA ALA A 20 -15.22 2.92 4.81
C ALA A 20 -16.64 2.45 4.50
N GLU A 21 -17.63 3.30 4.75
CA GLU A 21 -19.03 3.05 4.42
C GLU A 21 -19.21 2.88 2.91
N LYS A 22 -18.66 3.80 2.12
CA LYS A 22 -18.74 3.79 0.64
C LYS A 22 -18.17 2.51 0.01
N ILE A 23 -17.09 1.96 0.57
CA ILE A 23 -16.50 0.72 0.05
C ILE A 23 -16.98 -0.55 0.78
N GLY A 24 -17.86 -0.42 1.78
CA GLY A 24 -18.40 -1.53 2.56
C GLY A 24 -17.35 -2.26 3.40
N VAL A 25 -16.58 -1.52 4.20
CA VAL A 25 -15.67 -2.09 5.23
C VAL A 25 -15.90 -1.42 6.57
N SER A 26 -15.48 -2.11 7.64
CA SER A 26 -15.50 -1.50 8.98
C SER A 26 -14.45 -0.40 9.10
N TRP A 27 -14.75 0.61 9.94
CA TRP A 27 -13.80 1.68 10.29
C TRP A 27 -12.42 1.18 10.75
N PRO A 28 -12.27 0.17 11.65
CA PRO A 28 -10.96 -0.35 12.02
C PRO A 28 -10.19 -0.95 10.83
N THR A 29 -10.90 -1.59 9.90
CA THR A 29 -10.28 -2.09 8.66
C THR A 29 -9.74 -0.93 7.83
N MET A 30 -10.54 0.13 7.64
CA MET A 30 -10.11 1.32 6.91
C MET A 30 -8.92 2.01 7.57
N SER A 31 -8.96 2.19 8.89
CA SER A 31 -7.85 2.78 9.65
C SER A 31 -6.57 1.98 9.46
N ARG A 32 -6.65 0.64 9.48
CA ARG A 32 -5.49 -0.23 9.21
C ARG A 32 -4.93 -0.03 7.81
N ILE A 33 -5.80 0.01 6.79
CA ILE A 33 -5.41 0.22 5.39
C ILE A 33 -4.74 1.59 5.22
N ALA A 34 -5.35 2.66 5.74
CA ALA A 34 -4.84 4.01 5.63
C ALA A 34 -3.51 4.24 6.36
N ASN A 35 -3.20 3.43 7.39
CA ASN A 35 -1.93 3.53 8.11
C ASN A 35 -0.85 2.60 7.52
N ARG A 36 -1.20 1.41 7.04
CA ARG A 36 -0.23 0.42 6.55
C ARG A 36 0.05 0.50 5.05
N GLY A 37 -0.88 1.03 4.26
CA GLY A 37 -0.72 1.20 2.81
C GLY A 37 -0.82 -0.07 1.98
N PHE A 38 -1.24 -1.21 2.57
CA PHE A 38 -1.46 -2.44 1.82
C PHE A 38 -2.79 -3.11 2.15
N CYS A 39 -3.41 -3.73 1.15
CA CYS A 39 -4.64 -4.50 1.29
C CYS A 39 -4.86 -5.45 0.10
N SER A 40 -5.93 -6.24 0.11
CA SER A 40 -6.27 -7.13 -0.99
C SER A 40 -6.58 -6.35 -2.27
N LYS A 41 -6.29 -6.94 -3.45
CA LYS A 41 -6.58 -6.33 -4.76
C LYS A 41 -8.02 -5.79 -4.85
N LYS A 42 -9.01 -6.60 -4.45
CA LYS A 42 -10.43 -6.24 -4.41
C LYS A 42 -10.74 -5.00 -3.55
N LEU A 43 -9.94 -4.68 -2.54
CA LEU A 43 -10.10 -3.47 -1.75
C LEU A 43 -9.46 -2.27 -2.42
N ILE A 44 -8.31 -2.46 -3.06
CA ILE A 44 -7.66 -1.42 -3.86
C ILE A 44 -8.62 -0.97 -4.97
N ASP A 45 -9.20 -1.90 -5.73
CA ASP A 45 -10.18 -1.60 -6.79
C ASP A 45 -11.40 -0.82 -6.27
N ARG A 46 -11.88 -1.14 -5.06
CA ARG A 46 -12.98 -0.39 -4.44
C ARG A 46 -12.55 1.01 -4.00
N CYS A 47 -11.37 1.16 -3.43
CA CYS A 47 -10.82 2.47 -3.05
C CYS A 47 -10.59 3.37 -4.27
N THR A 48 -9.97 2.83 -5.32
CA THR A 48 -9.69 3.55 -6.57
C THR A 48 -10.99 3.97 -7.26
N ALA A 49 -11.98 3.08 -7.33
CA ALA A 49 -13.31 3.42 -7.84
C ALA A 49 -14.04 4.47 -6.99
N ALA A 50 -13.95 4.39 -5.67
CA ALA A 50 -14.63 5.32 -4.76
C ALA A 50 -14.01 6.73 -4.76
N LEU A 51 -12.69 6.83 -4.99
CA LEU A 51 -11.91 8.06 -5.00
C LEU A 51 -11.65 8.61 -6.41
N GLY A 52 -11.94 7.84 -7.46
CA GLY A 52 -11.73 8.25 -8.85
C GLY A 52 -10.26 8.41 -9.23
N CYS A 53 -9.37 7.61 -8.64
CA CYS A 53 -7.92 7.70 -8.81
C CYS A 53 -7.30 6.32 -8.98
N ASN A 54 -6.03 6.24 -9.38
CA ASN A 54 -5.34 4.96 -9.48
C ASN A 54 -4.68 4.53 -8.15
N ALA A 55 -4.22 3.29 -8.07
CA ALA A 55 -3.64 2.71 -6.85
C ALA A 55 -2.30 3.37 -6.45
N GLU A 56 -1.53 3.84 -7.44
CA GLU A 56 -0.24 4.48 -7.27
C GLU A 56 -0.37 5.87 -6.63
N GLU A 57 -1.38 6.64 -7.06
CA GLU A 57 -1.72 7.95 -6.50
C GLU A 57 -2.03 7.88 -5.01
N ILE A 58 -2.74 6.83 -4.56
CA ILE A 58 -3.11 6.63 -3.15
C ILE A 58 -2.10 5.78 -2.36
N GLY A 59 -1.04 5.30 -3.03
CA GLY A 59 0.02 4.48 -2.43
C GLY A 59 -0.53 3.21 -1.79
N LEU A 60 -1.50 2.55 -2.44
CA LEU A 60 -2.03 1.25 -2.00
C LEU A 60 -1.48 0.13 -2.89
N TYR A 61 -1.02 -0.94 -2.25
CA TYR A 61 -0.48 -2.11 -2.96
C TYR A 61 -1.00 -3.42 -2.36
N VAL A 62 -0.94 -4.47 -3.17
CA VAL A 62 -1.30 -5.83 -2.74
C VAL A 62 -0.15 -6.40 -1.95
N LYS A 63 -0.42 -6.85 -0.72
CA LYS A 63 0.56 -7.58 0.10
C LYS A 63 0.99 -8.84 -0.67
N ASN A 64 2.27 -8.94 -1.00
CA ASN A 64 2.85 -10.17 -1.54
C ASN A 64 3.51 -10.96 -0.41
N GLU A 65 3.72 -12.26 -0.62
CA GLU A 65 4.48 -13.12 0.30
C GLU A 65 5.87 -12.53 0.65
N TYR A 66 6.44 -11.76 -0.29
CA TYR A 66 7.70 -11.07 -0.08
C TYR A 66 7.60 -9.95 0.96
N ASP A 67 6.47 -9.24 1.13
CA ASP A 67 6.33 -8.13 2.08
C ASP A 67 6.60 -8.57 3.54
N ASP A 68 6.21 -9.80 3.92
CA ASP A 68 6.55 -10.36 5.24
C ASP A 68 8.05 -10.63 5.39
N LYS A 69 8.73 -11.05 4.31
CA LYS A 69 10.19 -11.18 4.27
C LYS A 69 10.90 -9.81 4.34
N LEU A 70 10.27 -8.73 3.87
CA LEU A 70 10.83 -7.36 3.93
C LEU A 70 10.75 -6.73 5.30
N ASP A 71 9.63 -6.94 6.00
CA ASP A 71 9.45 -6.51 7.38
C ASP A 71 10.51 -7.20 8.27
N ALA A 72 10.80 -8.48 8.00
CA ALA A 72 11.85 -9.25 8.67
C ALA A 72 13.28 -8.77 8.36
N ILE A 73 13.52 -8.21 7.16
CA ILE A 73 14.85 -7.72 6.77
C ILE A 73 15.14 -6.33 7.39
N GLY A 74 14.15 -5.56 7.85
CA GLY A 74 14.35 -4.31 8.61
C GLY A 74 15.08 -3.16 7.89
N VAL A 75 15.63 -3.39 6.69
CA VAL A 75 16.58 -2.50 6.00
C VAL A 75 15.91 -1.60 4.96
N ILE A 76 14.72 -1.95 4.49
CA ILE A 76 14.29 -1.45 3.19
C ILE A 76 13.59 -0.08 3.28
N SER A 77 12.92 0.22 4.39
CA SER A 77 12.06 1.41 4.46
C SER A 77 12.80 2.75 4.52
N LYS A 78 14.11 2.78 4.81
CA LYS A 78 14.94 4.02 4.75
C LYS A 78 15.75 4.14 3.45
N THR A 79 16.27 3.02 2.95
CA THR A 79 17.11 3.01 1.74
C THR A 79 16.29 3.15 0.45
N LEU A 80 15.01 2.76 0.46
CA LEU A 80 14.11 2.89 -0.68
C LEU A 80 13.24 4.16 -0.69
N GLU A 81 13.38 5.06 0.30
CA GLU A 81 12.62 6.31 0.34
C GLU A 81 12.74 7.21 -0.91
N PRO A 82 13.90 7.29 -1.62
CA PRO A 82 13.99 8.14 -2.81
C PRO A 82 13.43 7.50 -4.09
N PHE A 83 12.93 6.26 -4.03
CA PHE A 83 12.44 5.53 -5.21
C PHE A 83 10.93 5.38 -5.20
N ASP A 84 10.31 5.50 -6.37
CA ASP A 84 8.90 5.14 -6.55
C ASP A 84 8.64 3.66 -6.22
N ALA A 85 7.42 3.33 -5.79
CA ALA A 85 7.02 2.00 -5.36
C ALA A 85 7.31 0.89 -6.39
N ILE A 86 7.23 1.19 -7.69
CA ILE A 86 7.55 0.25 -8.77
C ILE A 86 9.05 -0.06 -8.78
N THR A 87 9.89 0.97 -8.75
CA THR A 87 11.35 0.86 -8.76
C THR A 87 11.87 0.18 -7.50
N ALA A 88 11.32 0.57 -6.35
CA ALA A 88 11.59 -0.06 -5.08
C ALA A 88 11.32 -1.58 -5.15
N ARG A 89 10.17 -1.98 -5.70
CA ARG A 89 9.77 -3.38 -5.87
C ARG A 89 10.67 -4.16 -6.84
N ALA A 90 11.15 -3.53 -7.91
CA ALA A 90 12.04 -4.16 -8.89
C ALA A 90 13.43 -4.43 -8.30
N ILE A 91 14.03 -3.44 -7.63
CA ILE A 91 15.33 -3.57 -6.94
C ILE A 91 15.25 -4.69 -5.90
N LEU A 92 14.15 -4.71 -5.18
CA LEU A 92 13.91 -5.65 -4.11
C LEU A 92 13.72 -7.08 -4.60
N LYS A 93 12.95 -7.27 -5.67
CA LYS A 93 12.80 -8.56 -6.34
C LYS A 93 14.17 -9.10 -6.77
N ALA A 94 15.01 -8.25 -7.36
CA ALA A 94 16.36 -8.62 -7.73
C ALA A 94 17.22 -9.01 -6.51
N ALA A 95 17.13 -8.25 -5.40
CA ALA A 95 17.88 -8.53 -4.18
C ALA A 95 17.52 -9.88 -3.55
N VAL A 96 16.23 -10.24 -3.51
CA VAL A 96 15.77 -11.55 -3.00
C VAL A 96 16.21 -12.70 -3.91
N GLN A 97 16.22 -12.48 -5.23
CA GLN A 97 16.70 -13.47 -6.20
C GLN A 97 18.20 -13.75 -6.03
N LEU A 98 18.99 -12.71 -5.74
CA LEU A 98 20.43 -12.79 -5.54
C LEU A 98 20.83 -13.41 -4.19
N SER A 99 19.99 -13.31 -3.15
CA SER A 99 20.27 -13.89 -1.84
C SER A 99 19.97 -15.39 -1.74
N GLY A 100 19.41 -16.00 -2.78
CA GLY A 100 19.11 -17.44 -2.81
C GLY A 100 17.99 -17.88 -1.86
N ILE A 101 17.20 -16.94 -1.29
CA ILE A 101 16.08 -17.22 -0.36
C ILE A 101 14.80 -17.59 -1.14
N GLY A 102 14.98 -18.12 -2.34
CA GLY A 102 13.92 -18.40 -3.31
C GLY A 102 14.12 -19.78 -3.94
N ASP A 103 14.16 -20.80 -3.11
CA ASP A 103 13.70 -22.17 -3.43
C ASP A 103 12.99 -22.73 -2.19
#